data_AF-A0A183DJC4-F1
#
_entry.id   AF-A0A183DJC4-F1
#
_cell.length_a   1.000
_cell.length_b   1.000
_cell.length_c   1.000
_cell.angle_alpha   90.00
_cell.angle_beta   90.00
_cell.angle_gamma   90.00
#
_symmetry.space_group_name_H-M   'P 1'
#
loop_
_entity.id
_entity.type
_entity.pdbx_description
1 polymer ?
#
loop_
_entity_poly.entity_id
_entity_poly.type
_entity_poly.pdbx_seq_one_letter_code
_entity_poly.pdbx_strand_id
1 'polypeptide(L)'
;MYNDESVLEQHHLAVAFKLLQDSNCDFIVSLNKKQRQLFRKLAIEMVLATDMSKHMSILADLKTMVEAKKVAGSSVLTLDKTDRIQ
;
A
#
# COMPACT_ATOMS: atom_id res chain seq x y z
N MET A 1 19.19 8.65 6.99
CA MET A 1 17.76 8.85 7.34
C MET A 1 16.85 7.80 6.72
N TYR A 2 17.17 7.26 5.53
CA TYR A 2 16.36 6.23 4.85
C TYR A 2 17.15 4.96 4.43
N ASN A 3 18.40 4.82 4.89
CA ASN A 3 19.26 3.64 4.71
C ASN A 3 19.31 3.09 3.27
N ASP A 4 19.35 3.98 2.29
CA ASP A 4 19.42 3.68 0.84
C ASP A 4 18.27 2.83 0.26
N GLU A 5 17.19 2.63 1.02
CA GLU A 5 15.98 1.95 0.56
C GLU A 5 14.87 2.95 0.22
N SER A 6 14.26 2.86 -0.96
CA SER A 6 13.07 3.62 -1.36
C SER A 6 13.10 5.11 -0.92
N VAL A 7 14.24 5.79 -1.12
CA VAL A 7 14.55 7.08 -0.49
C VAL A 7 13.52 8.16 -0.85
N LEU A 8 13.15 8.23 -2.13
CA LEU A 8 12.18 9.22 -2.61
C LEU A 8 10.76 8.87 -2.14
N GLU A 9 10.38 7.60 -2.18
CA GLU A 9 9.06 7.13 -1.77
C GLU A 9 8.85 7.34 -0.26
N GLN A 10 9.88 7.10 0.56
CA GLN A 10 9.87 7.41 1.99
C GLN A 10 9.79 8.92 2.23
N HIS A 11 10.46 9.73 1.43
CA HIS A 11 10.35 11.19 1.50
C HIS A 11 8.95 11.69 1.13
N HIS A 12 8.34 11.16 0.06
CA HIS A 12 6.97 11.48 -0.34
C HIS A 12 5.97 11.22 0.79
N LEU A 13 6.09 10.07 1.45
CA LEU A 13 5.25 9.72 2.62
C LEU A 13 5.48 10.67 3.79
N ALA A 14 6.73 11.00 4.10
CA ALA A 14 7.06 11.90 5.19
C ALA A 14 6.44 13.30 4.99
N VAL A 15 6.56 13.86 3.78
CA VAL A 15 5.98 15.16 3.43
C VAL A 15 4.46 15.11 3.47
N ALA A 16 3.84 14.09 2.86
CA ALA A 16 2.38 13.95 2.84
C ALA A 16 1.78 13.85 4.24
N PHE A 17 2.35 13.00 5.12
CA PHE A 17 1.86 12.87 6.49
C PHE A 17 2.22 14.07 7.37
N LYS A 18 3.24 14.86 7.01
CA LYS A 18 3.53 16.12 7.70
C LYS A 18 2.47 17.18 7.35
N LEU A 19 2.10 17.30 6.07
CA LEU A 19 1.04 18.20 5.64
C LEU A 19 -0.32 17.84 6.26
N LEU A 20 -0.61 16.55 6.41
CA LEU A 20 -1.85 16.07 7.04
C LEU A 20 -1.98 16.46 8.53
N GLN A 21 -0.90 16.93 9.18
CA GLN A 21 -0.96 17.46 10.55
C GLN A 21 -1.50 18.90 10.61
N ASP A 22 -1.54 19.62 9.49
CA ASP A 22 -2.18 20.92 9.41
C ASP A 22 -3.71 20.74 9.45
N SER A 23 -4.38 21.48 10.35
CA SER A 23 -5.83 21.43 10.51
C SER A 23 -6.60 21.77 9.24
N ASN A 24 -6.02 22.56 8.33
CA ASN A 24 -6.63 22.90 7.05
C ASN A 24 -6.44 21.81 5.98
N CYS A 25 -5.55 20.85 6.24
CA CYS A 25 -5.20 19.78 5.30
C CYS A 25 -5.60 18.37 5.78
N ASP A 26 -6.07 18.20 7.02
CA ASP A 26 -6.56 16.90 7.54
C ASP A 26 -7.92 16.51 6.93
N PHE A 27 -7.91 16.04 5.69
CA PHE A 27 -9.11 15.53 5.00
C PHE A 27 -9.63 14.21 5.59
N ILE A 28 -8.84 13.53 6.44
CA ILE A 28 -9.25 12.30 7.12
C ILE A 28 -9.72 12.56 8.56
N VAL A 29 -10.12 13.80 8.86
CA VAL A 29 -10.47 14.24 10.22
C VAL A 29 -11.51 13.35 10.89
N SER A 30 -12.51 12.92 10.12
CA SER A 30 -13.67 12.12 10.55
C SER A 30 -13.36 10.65 10.83
N LEU A 31 -12.18 10.16 10.47
CA LEU A 31 -11.81 8.76 10.69
C LEU A 31 -11.48 8.49 12.15
N ASN A 32 -11.98 7.37 12.67
CA ASN A 32 -11.61 6.90 14.00
C ASN A 32 -10.14 6.40 14.03
N LYS A 33 -9.60 6.21 15.23
CA LYS A 33 -8.20 5.80 15.43
C LYS A 33 -7.81 4.53 14.65
N LYS A 34 -8.69 3.53 14.60
CA LYS A 34 -8.43 2.27 13.88
C LYS A 34 -8.39 2.50 12.36
N GLN A 35 -9.33 3.29 11.83
CA GLN A 35 -9.37 3.65 10.42
C GLN A 35 -8.15 4.47 9.99
N ARG A 36 -7.69 5.42 10.82
CA ARG A 36 -6.47 6.18 10.55
C ARG A 36 -5.22 5.31 10.53
N GLN A 37 -5.12 4.35 11.44
CA GLN A 37 -4.01 3.37 11.44
C GLN A 37 -4.03 2.50 10.18
N LEU A 38 -5.20 2.02 9.77
CA LEU A 38 -5.36 1.25 8.54
C LEU A 38 -5.01 2.08 7.30
N PHE A 39 -5.53 3.31 7.21
CA PHE A 39 -5.21 4.24 6.14
C PHE A 39 -3.70 4.47 6.05
N ARG A 40 -3.04 4.74 7.18
CA ARG A 40 -1.59 4.93 7.22
C ARG A 40 -0.84 3.70 6.71
N LYS A 41 -1.23 2.50 7.16
CA LYS A 41 -0.63 1.24 6.69
C LYS A 41 -0.76 1.09 5.18
N LEU A 42 -1.97 1.23 4.65
CA LEU A 42 -2.25 1.08 3.22
C LEU A 42 -1.53 2.14 2.37
N ALA A 43 -1.53 3.40 2.80
CA ALA A 43 -0.84 4.47 2.09
C ALA A 43 0.68 4.23 2.02
N ILE A 44 1.29 3.78 3.11
CA ILE A 44 2.71 3.43 3.15
C ILE A 44 2.99 2.27 2.19
N GLU A 45 2.22 1.19 2.25
CA GLU A 45 2.38 0.02 1.37
C GLU A 45 2.26 0.42 -0.11
N MET A 46 1.24 1.20 -0.47
CA MET A 46 1.00 1.60 -1.86
C MET A 46 2.08 2.54 -2.40
N VAL A 47 2.54 3.52 -1.63
CA VAL A 47 3.58 4.46 -2.08
C VAL A 47 4.94 3.78 -2.12
N LEU A 48 5.28 2.92 -1.14
CA LEU A 48 6.54 2.17 -1.20
C LEU A 48 6.57 1.17 -2.36
N ALA A 49 5.42 0.71 -2.85
CA ALA A 49 5.31 -0.16 -4.02
C ALA A 49 5.53 0.57 -5.35
N THR A 50 5.59 1.91 -5.38
CA THR A 50 5.93 2.67 -6.60
C THR A 50 7.44 2.70 -6.88
N ASP A 51 8.25 2.27 -5.91
CA ASP A 51 9.70 2.10 -6.11
C ASP A 51 9.95 1.05 -7.19
N MET A 52 10.59 1.47 -8.28
CA MET A 52 10.85 0.62 -9.44
C MET A 52 11.78 -0.55 -9.14
N SER A 53 12.56 -0.51 -8.05
CA SER A 53 13.33 -1.67 -7.60
C SER A 53 12.44 -2.87 -7.19
N LYS A 54 11.18 -2.61 -6.80
CA LYS A 54 10.21 -3.64 -6.39
C LYS A 54 9.34 -4.16 -7.53
N HIS A 55 9.39 -3.52 -8.70
CA HIS A 55 8.51 -3.81 -9.83
C HIS A 55 8.47 -5.30 -10.20
N MET A 56 9.64 -5.95 -10.31
CA MET A 56 9.72 -7.35 -10.73
C MET A 56 9.14 -8.32 -9.70
N SER A 57 9.30 -8.04 -8.41
CA SER A 57 8.69 -8.83 -7.33
C SER A 57 7.16 -8.74 -7.40
N ILE A 58 6.64 -7.51 -7.46
CA ILE A 58 5.19 -7.26 -7.52
C ILE A 58 4.57 -7.92 -8.76
N LEU A 59 5.27 -7.87 -9.90
CA LEU A 59 4.82 -8.53 -11.13
C LEU A 59 4.79 -10.06 -11.00
N ALA A 60 5.78 -10.66 -10.31
CA ALA A 60 5.81 -12.10 -10.07
C ALA A 60 4.68 -12.54 -9.14
N ASP A 61 4.41 -11.78 -8.08
CA ASP A 61 3.30 -12.02 -7.16
C ASP A 61 1.96 -11.95 -7.88
N LEU A 62 1.78 -10.92 -8.72
CA LEU A 62 0.57 -10.75 -9.53
C LEU A 62 0.37 -11.92 -10.49
N LYS A 63 1.42 -12.37 -11.19
CA LYS A 63 1.35 -13.55 -12.08
C LYS A 63 0.91 -14.79 -11.30
N THR A 64 1.51 -15.03 -10.15
CA THR A 64 1.18 -16.18 -9.28
C THR A 64 -0.28 -16.12 -8.82
N MET A 65 -0.74 -14.95 -8.40
CA MET A 65 -2.14 -14.74 -8.00
C MET A 65 -3.12 -15.01 -9.16
N VAL A 66 -2.80 -14.57 -10.37
CA VAL A 66 -3.64 -14.79 -11.56
C VAL A 66 -3.72 -16.29 -11.90
N GLU A 67 -2.59 -17.01 -11.88
CA GLU A 67 -2.59 -18.45 -12.16
C GLU A 67 -3.37 -19.24 -11.11
N ALA A 68 -3.20 -18.92 -9.82
CA ALA A 68 -3.95 -19.58 -8.74
C ALA A 68 -5.47 -19.35 -8.86
N LYS A 69 -5.90 -18.15 -9.28
CA LYS A 69 -7.33 -17.81 -9.36
C LYS A 69 -8.01 -18.23 -10.66
N LYS A 70 -7.26 -18.41 -11.75
CA LYS A 70 -7.78 -19.01 -13.00
C LYS A 70 -8.38 -20.40 -12.76
N VAL A 71 -7.87 -21.14 -11.77
CA VAL A 71 -8.35 -22.47 -11.38
C VAL A 71 -9.72 -22.41 -10.67
N ALA A 72 -10.11 -21.27 -10.08
CA ALA A 72 -11.32 -21.15 -9.27
C ALA A 72 -12.61 -20.81 -10.06
N GLY A 73 -12.52 -20.48 -11.35
CA GLY A 73 -13.68 -20.37 -12.26
C GLY A 73 -14.72 -19.28 -11.97
N SER A 74 -14.47 -18.37 -11.03
CA SER A 74 -15.41 -17.28 -10.65
C SER A 74 -15.20 -16.02 -11.51
N SER A 75 -16.28 -15.36 -11.92
CA SER A 75 -16.25 -14.06 -12.60
C SER A 75 -15.95 -12.88 -11.68
N VAL A 76 -15.98 -13.10 -10.36
CA VAL A 76 -15.67 -12.11 -9.32
C VAL A 76 -14.40 -12.51 -8.58
N LEU A 77 -13.45 -11.58 -8.48
CA LEU A 77 -12.22 -11.76 -7.70
C LEU A 77 -12.53 -11.71 -6.20
N THR A 78 -12.56 -12.87 -5.57
CA THR A 78 -12.60 -12.99 -4.10
C THR A 78 -11.18 -12.86 -3.56
N LEU A 79 -10.94 -11.83 -2.74
CA LEU A 79 -9.67 -11.64 -2.03
C LEU A 79 -9.82 -12.18 -0.61
N ASP A 80 -9.25 -13.34 -0.34
CA ASP A 80 -9.20 -13.87 1.02
C ASP A 80 -8.19 -13.06 1.85
N LYS A 81 -8.46 -12.91 3.16
CA LYS A 81 -7.63 -12.09 4.07
C LYS A 81 -6.16 -12.55 4.13
N THR A 82 -5.86 -13.76 3.67
CA THR A 82 -4.54 -14.38 3.54
C THR A 82 -3.72 -13.89 2.34
N ASP A 83 -4.35 -13.25 1.33
CA ASP A 83 -3.64 -12.70 0.15
C ASP A 83 -2.91 -11.37 0.46
N ARG A 84 -3.01 -10.86 1.70
CA ARG A 84 -2.40 -9.61 2.15
C ARG A 84 -1.16 -9.82 3.02
N ILE A 85 -0.12 -10.45 2.47
CA ILE A 85 1.26 -10.45 3.00
C ILE A 85 1.61 -11.71 3.83
N GLN A 86 2.44 -12.57 3.24
CA GLN A 86 3.61 -13.14 3.91
C GLN A 86 4.84 -12.41 3.37
#